data_AF-A0A926CQC2-F1
#
_entry.id   AF-A0A926CQC2-F1
#
_cell.length_a   1.000
_cell.length_b   1.000
_cell.length_c   1.000
_cell.angle_alpha   90.00
_cell.angle_beta   90.00
_cell.angle_gamma   90.00
#
_symmetry.space_group_name_H-M   'P 1'
#
loop_
_entity.id
_entity.type
_entity.pdbx_description
1 polymer ?
#
loop_
_entity_poly.entity_id
_entity_poly.type
_entity_poly.pdbx_seq_one_letter_code
_entity_poly.pdbx_strand_id
1 'polypeptide(L)'
;MTYSIVARDPETGEIGVAVETALPGVGRLCPWAEAGIGAVATQALVRVSHGSSGLMLMRNGHSAPQALAAVLAGDPNANIRQLGMVDKDGNAAGHTGANAIRYAGHHVGVGYSVQANMMAKNT
;
A
#
# COMPACT_ATOMS: atom_id res chain seq x y z
N MET A 1 15.76 3.87 0.67
CA MET A 1 14.86 4.42 1.70
C MET A 1 13.56 4.81 1.02
N THR A 2 12.44 4.32 1.56
CA THR A 2 11.11 4.68 1.09
C THR A 2 10.14 4.68 2.26
N TYR A 3 9.25 5.66 2.33
CA TYR A 3 8.07 5.64 3.18
C TYR A 3 6.83 6.11 2.41
N SER A 4 5.67 5.63 2.84
CA SER A 4 4.41 5.97 2.23
C SER A 4 3.25 5.92 3.22
N ILE A 5 2.15 6.54 2.80
CA ILE A 5 0.88 6.54 3.49
C ILE A 5 -0.23 6.37 2.46
N VAL A 6 -1.23 5.55 2.82
CA VAL A 6 -2.57 5.59 2.24
C VAL A 6 -3.54 5.97 3.36
N ALA A 7 -4.48 6.86 3.09
CA ALA A 7 -5.43 7.33 4.10
C ALA A 7 -6.77 7.71 3.47
N ARG A 8 -7.83 7.58 4.27
CA ARG A 8 -9.17 8.09 4.01
C ARG A 8 -9.55 9.04 5.13
N ASP A 9 -10.05 10.21 4.77
CA ASP A 9 -10.69 11.13 5.72
C ASP A 9 -12.11 10.61 6.06
N PRO A 10 -12.43 10.33 7.33
CA PRO A 10 -13.76 9.89 7.73
C PRO A 10 -14.86 10.93 7.47
N GLU A 11 -14.56 12.23 7.55
CA GLU A 11 -15.55 13.31 7.45
C GLU A 11 -15.96 13.58 6.01
N THR A 12 -14.97 13.71 5.12
CA THR A 12 -15.20 14.04 3.69
C THR A 12 -15.31 12.81 2.80
N GLY A 13 -14.72 11.68 3.21
CA GLY A 13 -14.56 10.49 2.37
C GLY A 13 -13.44 10.62 1.33
N GLU A 14 -12.64 11.68 1.37
CA GLU A 14 -11.48 11.84 0.49
C GLU A 14 -10.43 10.76 0.76
N ILE A 15 -9.77 10.29 -0.30
CA ILE A 15 -8.77 9.23 -0.22
C ILE A 15 -7.48 9.73 -0.87
N GLY A 16 -6.36 9.51 -0.18
CA GLY A 16 -5.04 9.95 -0.63
C GLY A 16 -3.99 8.87 -0.53
N VAL A 17 -2.94 9.04 -1.32
CA VAL A 17 -1.68 8.29 -1.24
C VAL A 17 -0.51 9.24 -1.41
N ALA A 18 0.53 9.06 -0.60
CA ALA A 18 1.80 9.78 -0.75
C ALA A 18 2.96 8.81 -0.56
N VAL A 19 4.03 9.02 -1.34
CA VAL A 19 5.24 8.20 -1.33
C VAL A 19 6.45 9.10 -1.43
N GLU A 20 7.44 8.90 -0.55
CA GLU A 20 8.76 9.51 -0.67
C GLU A 20 9.82 8.41 -0.83
N THR A 21 10.79 8.64 -1.70
CA THR A 21 11.93 7.75 -1.89
C THR A 21 13.11 8.48 -2.50
N ALA A 22 14.30 7.89 -2.39
CA ALA A 22 15.50 8.36 -3.08
C ALA A 22 15.50 8.04 -4.59
N LEU A 23 14.55 7.22 -5.09
CA LEU A 23 14.41 6.89 -6.51
C LEU A 23 13.60 7.97 -7.27
N PRO A 24 14.19 8.67 -8.26
CA PRO A 24 13.44 9.65 -9.06
C PRO A 24 12.28 9.01 -9.82
N GLY A 25 11.15 9.73 -9.92
CA GLY A 25 10.00 9.31 -10.73
C GLY A 25 9.15 8.20 -10.09
N VAL A 26 9.16 8.07 -8.76
CA VAL A 26 8.38 7.05 -8.02
C VAL A 26 6.87 7.11 -8.27
N GLY A 27 6.34 8.28 -8.65
CA GLY A 27 4.92 8.53 -8.87
C GLY A 27 4.25 7.62 -9.91
N ARG A 28 5.01 7.08 -10.87
CA ARG A 28 4.49 6.13 -11.87
C ARG A 28 4.47 4.67 -11.39
N LEU A 29 5.08 4.39 -10.24
CA LEU A 29 5.36 3.03 -9.77
C LEU A 29 4.55 2.67 -8.53
N CYS A 30 4.61 3.54 -7.52
CA CYS A 30 4.23 3.19 -6.16
C CYS A 30 2.85 3.70 -5.74
N PRO A 31 2.49 4.98 -5.96
CA PRO A 31 1.20 5.50 -5.54
C PRO A 31 0.12 5.20 -6.59
N TRP A 32 -1.00 4.65 -6.13
CA TRP A 32 -2.20 4.42 -6.91
C TRP A 32 -3.40 4.91 -6.11
N ALA A 33 -4.30 5.66 -6.73
CA ALA A 33 -5.55 6.08 -6.11
C ALA A 33 -6.63 6.17 -7.18
N GLU A 34 -7.86 5.88 -6.77
CA GLU A 34 -9.04 6.02 -7.61
C GLU A 34 -10.19 6.57 -6.77
N ALA A 35 -10.75 7.69 -7.23
CA ALA A 35 -11.80 8.41 -6.52
C ALA A 35 -13.02 7.50 -6.26
N GLY A 36 -13.48 7.48 -5.02
CA GLY A 36 -14.61 6.66 -4.58
C GLY A 36 -14.32 5.16 -4.50
N ILE A 37 -13.10 4.70 -4.79
CA ILE A 37 -12.72 3.27 -4.73
C ILE A 37 -11.71 3.00 -3.61
N GLY A 38 -10.55 3.66 -3.64
CA GLY A 38 -9.48 3.37 -2.70
C GLY A 38 -8.12 3.90 -3.12
N ALA A 39 -7.10 3.59 -2.32
CA ALA A 39 -5.70 3.88 -2.60
C ALA A 39 -4.79 2.70 -2.25
N VAL A 40 -3.70 2.58 -3.00
CA VAL A 40 -2.68 1.54 -2.84
C VAL A 40 -1.29 2.18 -2.93
N ALA A 41 -0.43 1.87 -1.96
CA ALA A 41 1.00 2.10 -2.03
C ALA A 41 1.70 0.74 -2.20
N THR A 42 2.50 0.59 -3.27
CA THR A 42 3.35 -0.60 -3.48
C THR A 42 4.82 -0.18 -3.44
N GLN A 43 5.65 -0.85 -2.63
CA GLN A 43 7.05 -0.48 -2.41
C GLN A 43 7.94 -1.70 -2.08
N ALA A 44 9.16 -1.46 -1.59
CA ALA A 44 10.26 -2.42 -1.53
C ALA A 44 10.67 -2.88 -2.94
N LEU A 45 10.65 -4.19 -3.23
CA LEU A 45 10.79 -4.66 -4.61
C LEU A 45 9.42 -4.53 -5.28
N VAL A 46 9.17 -3.39 -5.92
CA VAL A 46 7.86 -3.03 -6.49
C VAL A 46 7.41 -4.06 -7.53
N ARG A 47 6.12 -4.42 -7.47
CA ARG A 47 5.37 -4.99 -8.59
C ARG A 47 4.27 -4.01 -8.96
N VAL A 48 4.46 -3.29 -10.07
CA VAL A 48 3.61 -2.15 -10.49
C VAL A 48 2.14 -2.57 -10.61
N SER A 49 1.87 -3.77 -11.13
CA SER A 49 0.52 -4.29 -11.29
C SER A 49 -0.26 -4.47 -9.98
N HIS A 50 0.41 -4.57 -8.82
CA HIS A 50 -0.29 -4.68 -7.54
C HIS A 50 -1.15 -3.45 -7.24
N GLY A 51 -0.75 -2.27 -7.69
CA GLY A 51 -1.53 -1.05 -7.54
C GLY A 51 -2.86 -1.14 -8.26
N SER A 52 -2.83 -1.35 -9.58
CA SER A 52 -4.03 -1.48 -10.40
C SER A 52 -4.87 -2.71 -10.04
N SER A 53 -4.26 -3.86 -9.71
CA SER A 53 -4.99 -5.06 -9.28
C SER A 53 -5.71 -4.85 -7.94
N GLY A 54 -5.07 -4.17 -6.98
CA GLY A 54 -5.70 -3.83 -5.70
C GLY A 54 -6.92 -2.93 -5.89
N LEU A 55 -6.78 -1.85 -6.67
CA LEU A 55 -7.89 -0.96 -7.02
C LEU A 55 -9.01 -1.70 -7.76
N MET A 56 -8.69 -2.58 -8.71
CA MET A 56 -9.67 -3.39 -9.43
C MET A 56 -10.48 -4.29 -8.49
N LEU A 57 -9.82 -4.95 -7.54
CA LEU A 57 -10.51 -5.80 -6.55
C LEU A 57 -11.43 -4.99 -5.65
N MET A 58 -10.96 -3.82 -5.18
CA MET A 58 -11.79 -2.90 -4.40
C MET A 58 -12.98 -2.36 -5.19
N ARG A 59 -12.79 -2.05 -6.48
CA ARG A 59 -13.89 -1.68 -7.39
C ARG A 59 -14.93 -2.79 -7.51
N ASN A 60 -14.51 -4.05 -7.46
CA ASN A 60 -15.37 -5.22 -7.50
C ASN A 60 -15.95 -5.61 -6.12
N GLY A 61 -15.89 -4.70 -5.13
CA GLY A 61 -16.54 -4.88 -3.83
C GLY A 61 -15.72 -5.61 -2.77
N HIS A 62 -14.43 -5.90 -3.02
CA HIS A 62 -13.55 -6.43 -1.97
C HIS A 62 -13.11 -5.30 -1.04
N SER A 63 -13.00 -5.58 0.25
CA SER A 63 -12.35 -4.64 1.17
C SER A 63 -10.83 -4.58 0.93
N ALA A 64 -10.16 -3.53 1.41
CA ALA A 64 -8.70 -3.42 1.30
C ALA A 64 -7.95 -4.64 1.88
N PRO A 65 -8.31 -5.22 3.04
CA PRO A 65 -7.72 -6.48 3.51
C PRO A 65 -7.92 -7.66 2.56
N GLN A 66 -9.12 -7.81 1.98
CA GLN A 66 -9.41 -8.89 1.02
C GLN A 66 -8.62 -8.71 -0.29
N ALA A 67 -8.58 -7.48 -0.81
CA ALA A 67 -7.82 -7.13 -1.99
C ALA A 67 -6.32 -7.38 -1.79
N LEU A 68 -5.75 -6.98 -0.65
CA LEU A 68 -4.36 -7.22 -0.31
C LEU A 68 -4.06 -8.73 -0.26
N ALA A 69 -4.89 -9.51 0.44
CA ALA A 69 -4.70 -10.96 0.56
C ALA A 69 -4.73 -11.64 -0.82
N ALA A 70 -5.68 -11.28 -1.67
CA ALA A 70 -5.80 -11.83 -3.02
C ALA A 70 -4.61 -11.46 -3.92
N VAL A 71 -4.14 -10.22 -3.88
CA VAL A 71 -2.96 -9.76 -4.63
C VAL A 71 -1.71 -10.53 -4.18
N LEU A 72 -1.52 -10.72 -2.87
CA LEU A 72 -0.36 -11.44 -2.32
C LEU A 72 -0.40 -12.94 -2.64
N ALA A 73 -1.58 -13.56 -2.61
CA ALA A 73 -1.73 -14.98 -2.96
C ALA A 73 -1.27 -15.28 -4.40
N GLY A 74 -1.39 -14.31 -5.30
CA GLY A 74 -0.91 -14.39 -6.69
C GLY A 74 0.55 -13.98 -6.91
N ASP A 75 1.32 -13.69 -5.86
CA ASP A 75 2.73 -13.31 -5.96
C ASP A 75 3.65 -14.30 -5.22
N PRO A 76 4.36 -15.20 -5.93
CA PRO A 76 5.31 -16.11 -5.30
C PRO A 76 6.46 -15.37 -4.58
N ASN A 77 6.65 -14.09 -4.86
CA ASN A 77 7.64 -13.22 -4.25
C ASN A 77 7.03 -12.27 -3.20
N ALA A 78 5.85 -12.56 -2.64
CA ALA A 78 5.19 -11.74 -1.63
C ALA A 78 6.10 -11.39 -0.44
N ASN A 79 7.07 -12.25 -0.10
CA ASN A 79 8.04 -12.05 0.96
C ASN A 79 9.05 -10.90 0.73
N ILE A 80 9.20 -10.38 -0.50
CA ILE A 80 10.05 -9.23 -0.81
C ILE A 80 9.24 -7.97 -1.15
N ARG A 81 7.89 -8.04 -1.04
CA ARG A 81 6.98 -6.93 -1.32
C ARG A 81 6.64 -6.17 -0.05
N GLN A 82 6.25 -4.91 -0.22
CA GLN A 82 5.62 -4.13 0.83
C GLN A 82 4.44 -3.36 0.23
N LEU A 83 3.27 -3.42 0.88
CA LEU A 83 2.05 -2.78 0.39
C LEU A 83 1.27 -2.10 1.52
N GLY A 84 0.57 -1.03 1.17
CA GLY A 84 -0.48 -0.40 1.95
C GLY A 84 -1.73 -0.24 1.10
N MET A 85 -2.91 -0.51 1.66
CA MET A 85 -4.20 -0.30 0.99
C MET A 85 -5.21 0.34 1.94
N VAL A 86 -6.06 1.22 1.40
CA VAL A 86 -7.27 1.71 2.06
C VAL A 86 -8.42 1.73 1.05
N ASP A 87 -9.60 1.29 1.46
CA ASP A 87 -10.80 1.32 0.61
C ASP A 87 -11.73 2.50 0.93
N LYS A 88 -12.75 2.70 0.09
CA LYS A 88 -13.76 3.75 0.23
C LYS A 88 -14.58 3.71 1.52
N ASP A 89 -14.57 2.60 2.24
CA ASP A 89 -15.30 2.42 3.49
C ASP A 89 -14.38 2.59 4.72
N GLY A 90 -13.08 2.88 4.48
CA GLY A 90 -12.09 3.14 5.52
C GLY A 90 -11.43 1.87 6.09
N ASN A 91 -11.67 0.69 5.50
CA ASN A 91 -10.87 -0.47 5.87
C ASN A 91 -9.45 -0.28 5.33
N ALA A 92 -8.46 -0.53 6.16
CA ALA A 92 -7.06 -0.41 5.81
C ALA A 92 -6.32 -1.72 6.02
N ALA A 93 -5.27 -1.94 5.24
CA ALA A 93 -4.43 -3.12 5.34
C ALA A 93 -2.98 -2.79 4.94
N GLY A 94 -2.04 -3.50 5.56
CA GLY A 94 -0.62 -3.37 5.27
C GLY A 94 0.04 -4.74 5.19
N HIS A 95 1.10 -4.83 4.40
CA HIS A 95 1.96 -6.01 4.30
C HIS A 95 3.41 -5.58 4.24
N THR A 96 4.28 -6.25 4.97
CA THR A 96 5.73 -6.15 4.83
C THR A 96 6.29 -7.56 4.77
N GLY A 97 6.81 -7.94 3.62
CA GLY A 97 7.40 -9.24 3.42
C GLY A 97 8.64 -9.44 4.30
N ALA A 98 8.82 -10.66 4.81
CA ALA A 98 9.91 -11.01 5.72
C ALA A 98 11.33 -10.78 5.16
N ASN A 99 11.46 -10.71 3.83
CA ASN A 99 12.70 -10.48 3.11
C ASN A 99 12.80 -9.07 2.51
N ALA A 100 11.92 -8.14 2.91
CA ALA A 100 12.13 -6.73 2.64
C ALA A 100 13.45 -6.26 3.28
N ILE A 101 14.15 -5.33 2.62
CA ILE A 101 15.43 -4.82 3.15
C ILE A 101 15.18 -4.21 4.53
N ARG A 102 16.03 -4.58 5.50
CA ARG A 102 15.87 -4.31 6.94
C ARG A 102 15.53 -2.86 7.27
N TYR A 103 15.01 -2.70 8.48
CA TYR A 103 14.34 -1.49 8.94
C TYR A 103 13.13 -1.21 8.05
N ALA A 104 12.33 -2.27 7.89
CA ALA A 104 11.09 -2.28 7.16
C ALA A 104 9.95 -2.74 8.05
N GLY A 105 8.82 -2.07 7.92
CA GLY A 105 7.63 -2.32 8.71
C GLY A 105 6.44 -1.53 8.19
N HIS A 106 5.30 -1.77 8.82
CA HIS A 106 4.08 -1.04 8.55
C HIS A 106 3.25 -0.90 9.82
N HIS A 107 2.40 0.11 9.85
CA HIS A 107 1.36 0.28 10.85
C HIS A 107 0.01 0.47 10.14
N VAL A 108 -1.02 -0.17 10.68
CA VAL A 108 -2.41 -0.04 10.20
C VAL A 108 -3.21 0.58 11.32
N GLY A 109 -3.86 1.71 11.02
CA GLY A 109 -4.78 2.37 11.93
C GLY A 109 -6.18 2.46 11.31
N VAL A 110 -7.06 3.21 11.97
CA VAL A 110 -8.42 3.43 11.47
C VAL A 110 -8.37 4.35 10.25
N GLY A 111 -8.76 3.84 9.07
CA GLY A 111 -8.79 4.63 7.85
C GLY A 111 -7.42 4.91 7.22
N TYR A 112 -6.32 4.30 7.68
CA TYR A 112 -5.01 4.52 7.08
C TYR A 112 -4.04 3.35 7.27
N SER A 113 -3.01 3.30 6.42
CA SER A 113 -1.83 2.50 6.67
C SER A 113 -0.56 3.23 6.23
N VAL A 114 0.48 3.14 7.04
CA VAL A 114 1.82 3.71 6.78
C VAL A 114 2.84 2.59 6.69
N GLN A 115 3.82 2.73 5.80
CA GLN A 115 4.86 1.72 5.57
C GLN A 115 6.20 2.38 5.32
N ALA A 116 7.28 1.72 5.73
CA ALA A 116 8.63 2.18 5.51
C ALA A 116 9.59 1.01 5.25
N ASN A 117 10.68 1.23 4.50
CA ASN A 117 11.79 0.29 4.32
C ASN A 117 13.12 1.01 4.09
N MET A 118 14.22 0.30 4.40
CA MET A 118 15.59 0.82 4.35
C MET A 118 15.76 2.09 5.20
N MET A 119 15.15 2.11 6.38
CA MET A 119 15.27 3.23 7.33
C MET A 119 16.59 3.15 8.12
N ALA A 120 16.93 4.20 8.86
CA ALA A 120 18.15 4.21 9.67
C ALA A 120 18.04 3.36 10.96
N LYS A 121 16.82 3.10 11.43
CA LYS A 121 16.50 2.32 12.64
C LYS A 121 15.16 1.61 12.46
N ASN A 122 14.84 0.68 13.37
CA ASN A 122 13.58 -0.07 13.33
C ASN A 122 12.36 0.87 13.28
N THR A 123 11.39 0.43 12.48
CA THR A 123 10.10 1.06 12.20
C THR A 123 9.00 0.34 12.95
#